data_AF-A0A220MKJ0-F1
#
_entry.id   AF-A0A220MKJ0-F1
#
_cell.length_a   1.000
_cell.length_b   1.000
_cell.length_c   1.000
_cell.angle_alpha   90.00
_cell.angle_beta   90.00
_cell.angle_gamma   90.00
#
_symmetry.space_group_name_H-M   'P 1'
#
loop_
_entity.id
_entity.type
_entity.pdbx_description
1 polymer ?
#
loop_
_entity_poly.entity_id
_entity_poly.type
_entity_poly.pdbx_seq_one_letter_code
_entity_poly.pdbx_strand_id
1 'polypeptide(L)'
;MFETDCLEQWVEQYRGEFSKGKCAAYIPALKEADPTQLGICMMGPDGQISRAGNYDAPFTLQSISKVIIYLAACTHHGIANVLEQVGEHRSCLDL
;
A
#
# COMPACT_ATOMS: atom_id res chain seq x y z
N MET A 1 -19.43 5.20 -9.44
CA MET A 1 -19.08 3.88 -10.00
C MET A 1 -17.69 4.05 -10.61
N PHE A 2 -16.68 3.29 -10.16
CA PHE A 2 -15.33 3.42 -10.69
C PHE A 2 -15.23 2.56 -11.95
N GLU A 3 -15.24 3.19 -13.11
CA GLU A 3 -15.17 2.48 -14.38
C GLU A 3 -13.73 1.98 -14.62
N THR A 4 -13.58 0.70 -14.96
CA THR A 4 -12.26 0.06 -15.18
C THR A 4 -11.42 0.83 -16.21
N ASP A 5 -12.08 1.35 -17.25
CA ASP A 5 -11.46 2.12 -18.33
C ASP A 5 -10.69 3.35 -17.81
N CYS A 6 -11.15 3.97 -16.72
CA CYS A 6 -10.45 5.09 -16.10
C CYS A 6 -9.17 4.65 -15.39
N LEU A 7 -9.17 3.48 -14.74
CA LEU A 7 -7.99 2.95 -14.08
C LEU A 7 -6.90 2.53 -15.07
N GLU A 8 -7.27 1.95 -16.20
CA GLU A 8 -6.33 1.63 -17.28
C GLU A 8 -5.66 2.87 -17.84
N GLN A 9 -6.43 3.94 -18.08
CA GLN A 9 -5.89 5.23 -18.53
C GLN A 9 -4.88 5.81 -17.51
N TRP A 10 -5.17 5.75 -16.21
CA TRP A 10 -4.25 6.21 -15.18
C TRP A 10 -2.97 5.39 -15.13
N VAL A 11 -3.08 4.06 -15.15
CA VAL A 11 -1.90 3.18 -15.15
C VAL A 11 -1.01 3.51 -16.34
N GLU A 12 -1.58 3.68 -17.53
CA GLU A 12 -0.80 4.01 -18.71
C GLU A 12 -0.18 5.41 -18.64
N GLN A 13 -0.95 6.40 -18.21
CA GLN A 13 -0.49 7.78 -18.04
C GLN A 13 0.71 7.89 -17.10
N TYR A 14 0.73 7.11 -16.01
CA TYR A 14 1.75 7.19 -14.97
C TYR A 14 2.83 6.11 -15.05
N ARG A 15 2.73 5.15 -15.98
CA ARG A 15 3.70 4.04 -16.11
C ARG A 15 5.13 4.52 -16.21
N GLY A 16 5.41 5.62 -16.92
CA GLY A 16 6.75 6.17 -17.14
C GLY A 16 7.41 6.86 -15.93
N GLU A 17 6.63 7.15 -14.87
CA GLU A 17 7.12 7.87 -13.70
C GLU A 17 8.12 7.06 -12.86
N PHE A 18 8.21 5.74 -13.05
CA PHE A 18 9.18 4.88 -12.36
C PHE A 18 10.62 5.39 -12.46
N SER A 19 10.96 6.03 -13.59
CA SER A 19 12.28 6.60 -13.87
C SER A 19 12.68 7.73 -12.91
N LYS A 20 11.72 8.35 -12.21
CA LYS A 20 11.93 9.42 -11.23
C LYS A 20 12.22 8.88 -9.82
N GLY A 21 12.01 7.58 -9.58
CA GLY A 21 12.18 6.93 -8.29
C GLY A 21 13.25 5.84 -8.30
N LYS A 22 13.48 5.21 -7.15
CA LYS A 22 14.33 4.03 -6.98
C LYS A 22 13.70 3.07 -5.98
N CYS A 23 13.79 1.76 -6.25
CA CYS A 23 13.39 0.74 -5.27
C CYS A 23 14.27 0.82 -4.02
N ALA A 24 13.71 0.44 -2.88
CA ALA A 24 14.43 0.37 -1.61
C ALA A 24 15.59 -0.62 -1.70
N ALA A 25 16.80 -0.18 -1.34
CA ALA A 25 18.02 -0.99 -1.47
C ALA A 25 18.60 -1.47 -0.13
N TYR A 26 18.02 -1.07 1.01
CA TYR A 26 18.52 -1.44 2.33
C TYR A 26 18.20 -2.92 2.71
N ILE A 27 17.22 -3.53 2.05
CA ILE A 27 16.95 -4.98 2.11
C ILE A 27 17.29 -5.57 0.74
N PRO A 28 18.21 -6.56 0.64
CA PRO A 28 18.62 -7.14 -0.64
C PRO A 28 17.47 -7.64 -1.51
N ALA A 29 16.47 -8.30 -0.91
CA ALA A 29 15.32 -8.81 -1.64
C ALA A 29 14.44 -7.70 -2.27
N LEU A 30 14.43 -6.48 -1.71
CA LEU A 30 13.66 -5.36 -2.26
C LEU A 30 14.37 -4.67 -3.43
N LYS A 31 15.69 -4.83 -3.53
CA LYS A 31 16.49 -4.28 -4.62
C LYS A 31 16.17 -4.96 -5.96
N GLU A 32 15.80 -6.24 -5.91
CA GLU A 32 15.49 -7.05 -7.09
C GLU A 32 14.03 -6.85 -7.59
N ALA A 33 13.26 -5.98 -6.93
CA ALA A 33 11.91 -5.64 -7.39
C ALA A 33 11.95 -4.91 -8.74
N ASP A 34 11.07 -5.31 -9.66
CA ASP A 34 10.92 -4.67 -10.97
C ASP A 34 10.31 -3.26 -10.80
N PRO A 35 11.07 -2.18 -11.07
CA PRO A 35 10.61 -0.81 -10.87
C PRO A 35 9.49 -0.42 -11.84
N THR A 36 9.27 -1.19 -12.92
CA THR A 36 8.25 -0.89 -13.93
C THR A 36 6.86 -1.42 -13.56
N GLN A 37 6.75 -2.20 -12.47
CA GLN A 37 5.47 -2.72 -12.01
C GLN A 37 4.62 -1.60 -11.41
N LEU A 38 3.42 -1.43 -11.98
CA LEU A 38 2.40 -0.51 -11.51
C LEU A 38 1.03 -1.16 -11.63
N GLY A 39 0.30 -1.24 -10.52
CA GLY A 39 -1.03 -1.82 -10.45
C GLY A 39 -1.92 -1.04 -9.49
N ILE A 40 -3.22 -1.03 -9.79
CA ILE A 40 -4.24 -0.39 -8.95
C ILE A 40 -5.47 -1.28 -8.86
N CYS A 41 -6.08 -1.31 -7.67
CA CYS A 41 -7.32 -2.02 -7.39
C CYS A 41 -8.20 -1.13 -6.50
N MET A 42 -9.45 -0.92 -6.90
CA MET A 42 -10.45 -0.18 -6.13
C MET A 42 -11.62 -1.10 -5.80
N MET A 43 -12.03 -1.12 -4.53
CA MET A 43 -13.19 -1.86 -4.05
C MET A 43 -14.23 -0.88 -3.53
N GLY A 44 -15.43 -0.90 -4.11
CA GLY A 44 -16.56 -0.10 -3.69
C GLY A 44 -17.29 -0.67 -2.46
N PRO A 45 -18.09 0.15 -1.76
CA PRO A 45 -18.89 -0.30 -0.61
C PRO A 45 -19.98 -1.32 -0.99
N ASP A 46 -20.32 -1.40 -2.27
CA ASP A 46 -21.24 -2.37 -2.86
C ASP A 46 -20.54 -3.68 -3.28
N GLY A 47 -19.23 -3.81 -3.01
CA GLY A 47 -18.44 -4.98 -3.36
C GLY A 47 -17.97 -5.03 -4.82
N GLN A 48 -18.25 -4.00 -5.63
CA GLN A 48 -17.70 -3.91 -6.97
C GLN A 48 -16.18 -3.70 -6.90
N ILE A 49 -15.45 -4.38 -7.78
CA ILE A 49 -13.98 -4.31 -7.83
C ILE A 49 -13.55 -3.95 -9.24
N SER A 50 -12.77 -2.86 -9.35
CA SER A 50 -12.16 -2.42 -10.61
C SER A 50 -10.64 -2.50 -10.45
N ARG A 51 -9.94 -3.00 -11.48
CA ARG A 51 -8.50 -3.30 -11.42
C ARG A 51 -7.83 -2.93 -12.74
N ALA A 52 -6.58 -2.48 -12.68
CA ALA A 52 -5.77 -2.22 -13.86
C ALA A 52 -4.28 -2.43 -13.58
N GLY A 53 -3.50 -2.69 -14.64
CA GLY A 53 -2.06 -2.90 -14.55
C GLY A 53 -1.65 -4.19 -13.84
N ASN A 54 -0.50 -4.18 -13.19
CA ASN A 54 0.09 -5.32 -12.48
C ASN A 54 -0.54 -5.54 -11.08
N TYR A 55 -1.88 -5.47 -10.98
CA TYR A 55 -2.59 -5.51 -9.69
C TYR A 55 -2.41 -6.82 -8.91
N ASP A 56 -2.10 -7.93 -9.59
CA ASP A 56 -1.96 -9.27 -9.01
C ASP A 56 -0.48 -9.66 -8.79
N ALA A 57 0.45 -8.74 -9.04
CA ALA A 57 1.86 -8.98 -8.76
C ALA A 57 2.08 -9.03 -7.23
N PRO A 58 2.66 -10.11 -6.70
CA PRO A 58 2.89 -10.22 -5.26
C PRO A 58 4.00 -9.29 -4.79
N PHE A 59 3.76 -8.58 -3.68
CA PHE A 59 4.76 -7.75 -3.00
C PHE A 59 4.59 -7.84 -1.48
N THR A 60 5.64 -7.47 -0.74
CA THR A 60 5.59 -7.45 0.73
C THR A 60 4.83 -6.23 1.24
N LEU A 61 3.99 -6.38 2.26
CA LEU A 61 3.21 -5.26 2.84
C LEU A 61 4.07 -4.13 3.44
N GLN A 62 5.28 -4.42 3.91
CA GLN A 62 6.14 -3.43 4.60
C GLN A 62 5.36 -2.69 5.70
N SER A 63 5.50 -1.36 5.82
CA SER A 63 4.82 -0.57 6.86
C SER A 63 3.29 -0.64 6.81
N ILE A 64 2.67 -1.09 5.72
CA ILE A 64 1.21 -1.33 5.66
C ILE A 64 0.79 -2.36 6.72
N SER A 65 1.66 -3.34 7.01
CA SER A 65 1.40 -4.36 8.04
C SER A 65 1.13 -3.77 9.44
N LYS A 66 1.66 -2.58 9.76
CA LYS A 66 1.47 -1.93 11.06
C LYS A 66 0.00 -1.62 11.35
N VAL A 67 -0.80 -1.28 10.32
CA VAL A 67 -2.24 -1.02 10.49
C VAL A 67 -2.95 -2.30 10.93
N ILE A 68 -2.65 -3.43 10.29
CA ILE A 68 -3.25 -4.74 10.60
C ILE A 68 -2.85 -5.18 12.01
N ILE A 69 -1.56 -5.07 12.35
CA ILE A 69 -1.03 -5.42 13.67
C ILE A 69 -1.66 -4.55 14.76
N TYR A 70 -1.79 -3.24 14.51
CA TYR A 70 -2.42 -2.31 15.44
C TYR A 70 -3.90 -2.66 15.70
N LEU A 71 -4.67 -2.97 14.64
CA LEU A 71 -6.06 -3.41 14.78
C LEU A 71 -6.18 -4.71 15.58
N ALA A 72 -5.29 -5.68 15.32
CA ALA A 72 -5.24 -6.92 16.09
C ALA A 72 -4.94 -6.64 17.57
N ALA A 73 -3.92 -5.84 17.87
CA ALA A 73 -3.57 -5.45 19.23
C ALA A 73 -4.74 -4.75 19.94
N CYS A 74 -5.43 -3.82 19.26
CA CYS A 74 -6.60 -3.13 19.81
C CYS A 74 -7.76 -4.09 20.10
N THR A 75 -7.97 -5.08 19.23
CA THR A 75 -9.00 -6.11 19.41
C THR A 75 -8.72 -6.99 20.64
N HIS A 76 -7.45 -7.30 20.89
CA HIS A 76 -7.04 -8.17 22.01
C HIS A 76 -6.86 -7.44 23.35
N HIS A 77 -6.38 -6.20 23.33
CA HIS A 77 -5.96 -5.48 24.53
C HIS A 77 -6.80 -4.23 24.82
N GLY A 78 -7.71 -3.84 23.92
CA GLY A 78 -8.48 -2.61 24.01
C GLY A 78 -7.68 -1.39 23.53
N ILE A 79 -8.37 -0.46 22.86
CA ILE A 79 -7.75 0.71 22.23
C ILE A 79 -6.97 1.56 23.26
N ALA A 80 -7.57 1.85 24.42
CA ALA A 80 -6.96 2.70 25.44
C ALA A 80 -5.60 2.17 25.92
N ASN A 81 -5.52 0.85 26.19
CA ASN A 81 -4.28 0.21 26.64
C ASN A 81 -3.21 0.22 25.54
N VAL A 82 -3.60 -0.01 24.27
CA VAL A 82 -2.63 0.03 23.16
C VAL A 82 -2.10 1.45 22.96
N LEU A 83 -2.97 2.47 23.00
CA LEU A 83 -2.58 3.88 22.85
C LEU A 83 -1.62 4.35 23.94
N GLU A 84 -1.79 3.88 25.18
CA GLU A 84 -0.84 4.16 26.27
C GLU A 84 0.57 3.63 25.96
N GLN A 85 0.68 2.49 25.28
CA GLN A 85 1.96 1.85 24.96
C GLN A 85 2.64 2.42 23.71
N VAL A 86 1.87 2.79 22.68
CA VAL A 86 2.44 3.25 21.40
C VAL A 86 2.59 4.77 21.30
N GLY A 87 1.94 5.51 22.20
CA GLY A 87 1.88 6.97 22.20
C GLY A 87 0.96 7.52 21.11
N GLU A 88 0.33 8.68 21.38
CA GLU A 88 -0.59 9.34 20.42
C GLU A 88 0.14 10.20 19.38
N HIS A 89 1.47 10.24 19.40
CA HIS A 89 2.23 11.18 18.59
C HIS A 89 2.26 10.76 17.12
N ARG A 90 1.79 11.65 16.23
CA ARG A 90 2.00 11.52 14.78
C ARG A 90 3.46 11.81 14.49
N SER A 91 4.35 10.84 14.66
CA SER A 91 5.64 10.91 13.97
C SER A 91 5.32 10.78 12.48
N CYS A 92 5.30 11.91 11.77
CA CYS A 92 5.46 11.86 10.33
C CYS A 92 6.70 11.01 10.08
N LEU A 93 6.53 9.92 9.36
CA LEU A 93 7.65 9.14 8.86
C LEU A 93 8.38 10.07 7.90
N ASP A 94 9.45 10.71 8.38
CA ASP A 94 10.43 11.37 7.55
C ASP A 94 11.14 10.25 6.76
N LEU A 95 10.56 9.90 5.61
CA LEU A 95 11.16 9.11 4.54
C LEU A 95 11.60 10.05 3.43
#